data_AF-A0A4R1KH48-F1
#
_entry.id   AF-A0A4R1KH48-F1
#
_cell.length_a   1.000
_cell.length_b   1.000
_cell.length_c   1.000
_cell.angle_alpha   90.00
_cell.angle_beta   90.00
_cell.angle_gamma   90.00
#
_symmetry.space_group_name_H-M   'P 1'
#
loop_
_entity.id
_entity.type
_entity.pdbx_description
1 polymer ?
#
loop_
_entity_poly.entity_id
_entity_poly.type
_entity_poly.pdbx_seq_one_letter_code
_entity_poly.pdbx_strand_id
1 'polypeptide(L)'
;MFFAFSESRNGFLNRNISSGATEVYFGTETVSGRAYLWTDKKHGELYSDPQMTIQNGFTSDVDSLRFTGKKSKGFYEVAVSVKVSEGLLAPTLTESLREYEKKYYEQCSTCHAAAALNRFNKSRWENILKSMQQHSGISDEDLSAIRRYVLLSITS
;
A
#
# COMPACT_ATOMS: atom_id res chain seq x y z
N MET A 1 27.15 21.51 6.63
CA MET A 1 25.74 21.15 6.36
C MET A 1 25.59 19.68 6.71
N PHE A 2 25.15 19.38 7.92
CA PHE A 2 24.92 18.00 8.35
C PHE A 2 23.55 17.59 7.84
N PHE A 3 23.49 16.66 6.88
CA PHE A 3 22.27 15.93 6.62
C PHE A 3 22.02 15.07 7.86
N ALA A 4 21.13 15.52 8.74
CA ALA A 4 20.58 14.67 9.77
C ALA A 4 19.82 13.55 9.04
N PHE A 5 20.46 12.39 8.90
CA PHE A 5 19.74 11.17 8.60
C PHE A 5 18.72 11.01 9.73
N SER A 6 17.43 11.15 9.43
CA SER A 6 16.40 10.88 10.43
C SER A 6 16.66 9.47 10.95
N GLU A 7 16.70 9.36 12.28
CA GLU A 7 16.74 8.06 12.94
C GLU A 7 15.73 7.13 12.29
N SER A 8 16.06 5.86 12.23
CA SER A 8 15.23 4.80 11.68
C SER A 8 13.86 4.78 12.39
N ARG A 9 12.89 5.54 11.87
CA ARG A 9 11.56 5.74 12.48
C ARG A 9 10.61 4.64 12.07
N ASN A 10 9.73 4.30 13.00
CA ASN A 10 8.59 3.43 12.75
C ASN A 10 7.40 4.28 12.30
N GLY A 11 6.56 3.74 11.43
CA GLY A 11 5.34 4.40 10.99
C GLY A 11 4.80 3.82 9.71
N PHE A 12 3.77 4.45 9.15
CA PHE A 12 3.10 4.03 7.93
C PHE A 12 3.43 5.01 6.81
N LEU A 13 3.76 4.49 5.63
CA LEU A 13 3.99 5.34 4.46
C LEU A 13 2.72 6.13 4.13
N ASN A 14 2.81 7.46 4.06
CA ASN A 14 1.66 8.29 3.66
C ASN A 14 1.55 8.49 2.14
N ARG A 15 2.49 7.95 1.36
CA ARG A 15 2.49 7.92 -0.11
C ARG A 15 3.30 6.75 -0.63
N ASN A 16 3.16 6.44 -1.91
CA ASN A 16 4.03 5.48 -2.58
C ASN A 16 5.47 6.02 -2.65
N ILE A 17 6.43 5.11 -2.55
CA ILE A 17 7.85 5.43 -2.68
C ILE A 17 8.55 4.41 -3.57
N SER A 18 9.53 4.88 -4.34
CA SER A 18 10.40 4.02 -5.14
C SER A 18 11.77 3.90 -4.48
N SER A 19 12.28 2.67 -4.39
CA SER A 19 13.59 2.32 -3.88
C SER A 19 14.28 1.43 -4.91
N GLY A 20 14.96 2.05 -5.88
CA GLY A 20 15.53 1.35 -7.02
C GLY A 20 14.44 0.69 -7.89
N ALA A 21 14.53 -0.63 -8.08
CA ALA A 21 13.58 -1.42 -8.86
C ALA A 21 12.27 -1.76 -8.11
N THR A 22 12.15 -1.35 -6.84
CA THR A 22 11.02 -1.70 -5.97
C THR A 22 10.20 -0.47 -5.65
N GLU A 23 8.88 -0.55 -5.86
CA GLU A 23 7.90 0.40 -5.34
C GLU A 23 7.24 -0.17 -4.09
N VAL A 24 7.10 0.65 -3.04
CA VAL A 24 6.38 0.33 -1.81
C VAL A 24 5.22 1.31 -1.67
N TYR A 25 4.02 0.77 -1.47
CA TYR A 25 2.79 1.54 -1.51
C TYR A 25 2.44 2.17 -0.15
N PHE A 26 1.66 3.24 -0.16
CA PHE A 26 1.15 3.90 1.06
C PHE A 26 0.43 2.92 2.01
N GLY A 27 0.30 3.26 3.28
CA GLY A 27 -0.27 2.40 4.32
C GLY A 27 0.58 1.18 4.68
N THR A 28 1.75 1.00 4.05
CA THR A 28 2.71 -0.04 4.44
C THR A 28 3.42 0.40 5.72
N GLU A 29 3.44 -0.49 6.71
CA GLU A 29 4.19 -0.30 7.93
C GLU A 29 5.70 -0.39 7.67
N THR A 30 6.44 0.49 8.32
CA THR A 30 7.89 0.56 8.28
C THR A 30 8.39 0.46 9.71
N VAL A 31 9.42 -0.38 9.90
CA VAL A 31 10.10 -0.57 11.18
C VAL A 31 11.58 -0.35 10.96
N SER A 32 12.14 0.63 11.69
CA SER A 32 13.52 1.05 11.54
C SER A 32 13.91 1.33 10.08
N GLY A 33 13.06 2.03 9.33
CA GLY A 33 13.32 2.38 7.92
C GLY A 33 13.25 1.20 6.94
N ARG A 34 12.59 0.10 7.32
CA ARG A 34 12.38 -1.06 6.44
C ARG A 34 10.93 -1.48 6.42
N ALA A 35 10.44 -1.86 5.23
CA ALA A 35 9.18 -2.56 5.08
C ALA A 35 9.47 -4.07 5.00
N TYR A 36 8.78 -4.85 5.83
CA TYR A 36 8.87 -6.32 5.83
C TYR A 36 7.67 -6.87 5.07
N LEU A 37 7.92 -7.43 3.89
CA LEU A 37 6.89 -7.81 2.92
C LEU A 37 7.08 -9.26 2.49
N TRP A 38 6.06 -9.83 1.84
CA TRP A 38 6.03 -11.23 1.41
C TRP A 38 5.93 -11.35 -0.11
N THR A 39 6.70 -12.25 -0.71
CA THR A 39 6.68 -12.50 -2.17
C THR A 39 6.76 -13.99 -2.50
N ASP A 40 6.24 -14.40 -3.64
CA ASP A 40 6.34 -15.77 -4.16
C ASP A 40 7.62 -16.03 -4.96
N LYS A 41 8.46 -15.00 -5.15
CA LYS A 41 9.68 -14.97 -5.97
C LYS A 41 9.48 -15.12 -7.49
N LYS A 42 8.25 -15.08 -7.99
CA LYS A 42 7.97 -15.32 -9.42
C LYS A 42 7.48 -14.06 -10.13
N HIS A 43 6.58 -13.33 -9.48
CA HIS A 43 5.77 -12.34 -10.17
C HIS A 43 6.04 -10.89 -9.70
N GLY A 44 6.89 -10.70 -8.70
CA GLY A 44 7.36 -9.38 -8.25
C GLY A 44 6.44 -8.67 -7.27
N GLU A 45 5.22 -9.17 -7.04
CA GLU A 45 4.33 -8.59 -6.04
C GLU A 45 4.86 -8.83 -4.62
N LEU A 46 4.66 -7.79 -3.80
CA LEU A 46 5.04 -7.76 -2.39
C LEU A 46 3.77 -7.56 -1.57
N TYR A 47 3.51 -8.42 -0.59
CA TYR A 47 2.30 -8.44 0.22
C TYR A 47 2.57 -8.12 1.69
N SER A 48 1.54 -7.69 2.41
CA SER A 48 1.57 -7.49 3.88
C SER A 48 1.84 -8.77 4.66
N ASP A 49 1.40 -9.91 4.11
CA ASP A 49 1.38 -11.19 4.80
C ASP A 49 1.43 -12.35 3.79
N PRO A 50 1.72 -13.59 4.25
CA PRO A 50 1.76 -14.75 3.38
C PRO A 50 0.37 -15.32 3.04
N GLN A 51 -0.72 -14.61 3.35
CA GLN A 51 -2.08 -14.88 2.86
C GLN A 51 -2.44 -13.98 1.67
N MET A 52 -1.53 -13.08 1.25
CA MET A 52 -1.72 -12.12 0.17
C MET A 52 -2.90 -11.19 0.40
N THR A 53 -3.18 -10.82 1.66
CA THR A 53 -4.37 -10.03 1.98
C THR A 53 -4.34 -8.66 1.32
N ILE A 54 -3.17 -8.01 1.32
CA ILE A 54 -2.98 -6.68 0.74
C ILE A 54 -1.61 -6.63 0.05
N GLN A 55 -1.60 -6.29 -1.24
CA GLN A 55 -0.35 -6.02 -1.96
C GLN A 55 0.23 -4.68 -1.50
N ASN A 56 1.42 -4.67 -0.89
CA ASN A 56 2.11 -3.49 -0.37
C ASN A 56 3.24 -2.98 -1.28
N GLY A 57 3.48 -3.62 -2.41
CA GLY A 57 4.46 -3.14 -3.37
C GLY A 57 4.60 -4.05 -4.59
N PHE A 58 5.55 -3.68 -5.42
CA PHE A 58 5.98 -4.43 -6.60
C PHE A 58 7.46 -4.21 -6.83
N THR A 59 8.17 -5.24 -7.30
CA THR A 59 9.53 -5.10 -7.80
C THR A 59 9.65 -5.64 -9.22
N SER A 60 10.37 -4.93 -10.07
CA SER A 60 10.75 -5.43 -11.40
C SER A 60 11.99 -6.31 -11.35
N ASP A 61 12.68 -6.38 -10.21
CA ASP A 61 13.87 -7.18 -9.99
C ASP A 61 13.73 -7.95 -8.66
N VAL A 62 13.22 -9.18 -8.76
CA VAL A 62 13.02 -10.07 -7.62
C VAL A 62 14.35 -10.56 -7.03
N ASP A 63 15.36 -10.75 -7.88
CA ASP A 63 16.65 -11.29 -7.47
C ASP A 63 17.44 -10.28 -6.62
N SER A 64 17.15 -8.98 -6.77
CA SER A 64 17.70 -7.92 -5.92
C SER A 64 17.11 -7.86 -4.50
N LEU A 65 16.01 -8.58 -4.22
CA LEU A 65 15.34 -8.50 -2.92
C LEU A 65 16.18 -9.12 -1.81
N ARG A 66 16.20 -8.45 -0.65
CA ARG A 66 16.86 -8.95 0.55
C ARG A 66 15.92 -9.87 1.34
N PHE A 67 16.09 -11.18 1.18
CA PHE A 67 15.34 -12.18 1.94
C PHE A 67 15.77 -12.24 3.41
N THR A 68 14.79 -12.39 4.32
CA THR A 68 15.05 -12.52 5.77
C THR A 68 15.29 -13.97 6.20
N GLY A 69 14.93 -14.93 5.35
CA GLY A 69 14.97 -16.37 5.64
C GLY A 69 13.65 -16.95 6.11
N LYS A 70 12.65 -16.13 6.48
CA LYS A 70 11.31 -16.65 6.84
C LYS A 70 10.55 -17.10 5.60
N LYS A 71 9.82 -18.21 5.75
CA LYS A 71 8.99 -18.81 4.71
C LYS A 71 7.66 -19.28 5.28
N SER A 72 6.57 -19.07 4.55
CA SER A 72 5.24 -19.55 4.91
C SER A 72 4.38 -19.74 3.66
N LYS A 73 3.69 -20.88 3.53
CA LYS A 73 2.75 -21.17 2.42
C LYS A 73 3.30 -20.91 1.01
N GLY A 74 4.60 -21.11 0.78
CA GLY A 74 5.26 -20.84 -0.51
C GLY A 74 5.74 -19.40 -0.71
N PHE A 75 5.47 -18.50 0.24
CA PHE A 75 5.93 -17.11 0.25
C PHE A 75 7.16 -16.94 1.13
N TYR A 76 7.96 -15.94 0.80
CA TYR A 76 9.20 -15.58 1.46
C TYR A 76 9.14 -14.14 1.94
N GLU A 77 9.59 -13.91 3.18
CA GLU A 77 9.67 -12.56 3.73
C GLU A 77 10.94 -11.86 3.22
N VAL A 78 10.79 -10.61 2.81
CA VAL A 78 11.85 -9.72 2.32
C VAL A 78 11.85 -8.42 3.11
N ALA A 79 13.04 -7.84 3.27
CA ALA A 79 13.22 -6.54 3.91
C ALA A 79 13.58 -5.49 2.85
N VAL A 80 12.62 -4.63 2.51
CA VAL A 80 12.81 -3.54 1.56
C VAL A 80 13.24 -2.29 2.33
N SER A 81 14.42 -1.75 1.99
CA SER A 81 14.88 -0.51 2.59
C SER A 81 14.11 0.66 1.98
N VAL A 82 13.45 1.42 2.84
CA VAL A 82 12.67 2.60 2.46
C VAL A 82 13.44 3.82 2.93
N LYS A 83 13.97 4.63 2.00
CA LYS A 83 14.64 5.88 2.36
C LYS A 83 13.57 6.92 2.66
N VAL A 84 13.25 7.08 3.94
CA VAL A 84 12.11 7.89 4.35
C VAL A 84 12.55 9.26 4.89
N SER A 85 12.32 10.32 4.12
CA SER A 85 12.40 11.69 4.64
C SER A 85 11.31 11.94 5.69
N GLU A 86 11.53 12.86 6.64
CA GLU A 86 10.63 13.09 7.80
C GLU A 86 9.14 13.28 7.45
N GLY A 87 8.78 13.74 6.24
CA GLY A 87 7.39 13.96 5.82
C GLY A 87 6.68 12.76 5.18
N LEU A 88 7.31 11.60 5.08
CA LEU A 88 6.77 10.43 4.36
C LEU A 88 6.21 9.33 5.29
N LEU A 89 6.38 9.49 6.60
CA LEU A 89 5.78 8.60 7.60
C LEU A 89 4.66 9.31 8.35
N ALA A 90 3.54 8.63 8.47
CA ALA A 90 2.52 8.94 9.44
C ALA A 90 2.65 8.00 10.66
N PRO A 91 2.38 8.48 11.88
CA PRO A 91 2.48 7.67 13.10
C PRO A 91 1.39 6.58 13.20
N THR A 92 0.28 6.70 12.45
CA THR A 92 -0.77 5.69 12.43
C THR A 92 -1.23 5.39 10.99
N LEU A 93 -1.83 4.21 10.80
CA LEU A 93 -2.44 3.85 9.52
C LEU A 93 -3.49 4.88 9.10
N THR A 94 -4.40 5.26 10.00
CA THR A 94 -5.44 6.27 9.72
C THR A 94 -4.85 7.57 9.19
N GLU A 95 -3.77 8.05 9.81
CA GLU A 95 -3.12 9.28 9.34
C GLU A 95 -2.46 9.12 7.97
N SER A 96 -1.89 7.95 7.68
CA SER A 96 -1.32 7.65 6.36
C SER A 96 -2.35 7.61 5.24
N LEU A 97 -3.63 7.40 5.58
CA LEU A 97 -4.73 7.25 4.63
C LEU A 97 -5.51 8.54 4.34
N ARG A 98 -5.25 9.64 5.06
CA ARG A 98 -6.06 10.88 5.00
C ARG A 98 -6.22 11.47 3.59
N GLU A 99 -5.13 11.56 2.82
CA GLU A 99 -5.20 12.10 1.46
C GLU A 99 -6.01 11.21 0.51
N TYR A 100 -5.94 9.90 0.74
CA TYR A 100 -6.67 8.91 -0.06
C TYR A 100 -8.14 8.81 0.34
N GLU A 101 -8.47 9.04 1.60
CA GLU A 101 -9.85 9.23 2.07
C GLU A 101 -10.49 10.43 1.39
N LYS A 102 -9.80 11.58 1.37
CA LYS A 102 -10.28 12.77 0.68
C LYS A 102 -10.54 12.46 -0.81
N LYS A 103 -9.57 11.83 -1.48
CA LYS A 103 -9.70 11.42 -2.88
C LYS A 103 -10.89 10.48 -3.10
N TYR A 104 -11.11 9.51 -2.21
CA TYR A 104 -12.26 8.62 -2.26
C TYR A 104 -13.58 9.39 -2.24
N TYR A 105 -13.75 10.31 -1.28
CA TYR A 105 -14.98 11.09 -1.22
C TYR A 105 -15.15 12.02 -2.41
N GLU A 106 -14.09 12.72 -2.85
CA GLU A 106 -14.16 13.60 -4.02
C GLU A 106 -14.59 12.85 -5.29
N GLN A 107 -14.00 11.69 -5.56
CA GLN A 107 -14.29 10.92 -6.77
C GLN A 107 -15.61 10.15 -6.66
N CYS A 108 -15.82 9.42 -5.56
CA CYS A 108 -16.98 8.55 -5.40
C CYS A 108 -18.26 9.30 -4.99
N SER A 109 -18.18 10.60 -4.66
CA SER A 109 -19.37 11.43 -4.42
C SER A 109 -19.84 12.25 -5.63
N THR A 110 -19.17 12.14 -6.79
CA THR A 110 -19.44 13.01 -7.95
C THR A 110 -20.84 12.76 -8.55
N CYS A 111 -21.29 11.52 -8.63
CA CYS A 111 -22.58 11.16 -9.25
C CYS A 111 -23.71 10.89 -8.23
N HIS A 112 -23.35 10.47 -7.02
CA HIS A 112 -24.26 10.14 -5.92
C HIS A 112 -23.47 10.20 -4.62
N ALA A 113 -24.12 10.13 -3.45
CA ALA A 113 -23.39 10.04 -2.19
C ALA A 113 -22.41 8.84 -2.18
N ALA A 114 -21.17 9.07 -1.71
CA ALA A 114 -20.19 8.00 -1.57
C ALA A 114 -20.68 6.97 -0.55
N ALA A 115 -20.51 5.68 -0.84
CA ALA A 115 -20.95 4.64 0.07
C ALA A 115 -20.06 4.57 1.33
N ALA A 116 -20.64 4.25 2.48
CA ALA A 116 -19.86 3.99 3.69
C ALA A 116 -18.97 2.74 3.49
N LEU A 117 -17.71 2.79 3.92
CA LEU A 117 -16.73 1.72 3.68
C LEU A 117 -17.13 0.39 4.33
N ASN A 118 -17.79 0.44 5.49
CA ASN A 118 -18.29 -0.73 6.22
C ASN A 118 -19.56 -1.35 5.62
N ARG A 119 -20.12 -0.77 4.55
CA ARG A 119 -21.32 -1.28 3.90
C ARG A 119 -21.09 -2.62 3.20
N PHE A 120 -19.87 -2.87 2.73
CA PHE A 120 -19.53 -4.06 1.95
C PHE A 120 -18.21 -4.68 2.43
N ASN A 121 -18.05 -5.99 2.25
CA ASN A 121 -16.78 -6.66 2.48
C ASN A 121 -15.76 -6.37 1.36
N LYS A 122 -14.49 -6.73 1.58
CA LYS A 122 -13.39 -6.47 0.63
C LYS A 122 -13.68 -7.00 -0.78
N SER A 123 -14.12 -8.26 -0.91
CA SER A 123 -14.42 -8.88 -2.20
C SER A 123 -15.53 -8.13 -2.96
N ARG A 124 -16.57 -7.68 -2.25
CA ARG A 124 -17.65 -6.90 -2.87
C ARG A 124 -17.15 -5.52 -3.32
N TRP A 125 -16.31 -4.87 -2.54
CA TRP A 125 -15.67 -3.61 -2.93
C TRP A 125 -14.79 -3.73 -4.17
N GLU A 126 -13.98 -4.78 -4.27
CA GLU A 126 -13.17 -5.02 -5.47
C GLU A 126 -14.04 -5.12 -6.73
N ASN A 127 -15.16 -5.84 -6.65
CA ASN A 127 -16.10 -5.96 -7.77
C ASN A 127 -16.77 -4.63 -8.13
N ILE A 128 -17.15 -3.83 -7.13
CA ILE A 128 -17.73 -2.49 -7.36
C ILE A 128 -16.71 -1.60 -8.07
N LEU A 129 -15.49 -1.48 -7.55
CA LEU A 129 -14.46 -0.61 -8.10
C LEU A 129 -14.04 -1.05 -9.52
N LYS A 130 -13.96 -2.36 -9.77
CA LYS A 130 -13.72 -2.89 -11.12
C LYS A 130 -14.83 -2.51 -12.10
N SER A 131 -16.08 -2.55 -11.66
CA SER A 131 -17.22 -2.10 -12.49
C SER A 131 -17.18 -0.59 -12.72
N MET A 132 -16.77 0.21 -11.73
CA MET A 132 -16.68 1.67 -11.86
C MET A 132 -15.57 2.13 -12.81
N GLN A 133 -14.50 1.35 -12.99
CA GLN A 133 -13.41 1.67 -13.93
C GLN A 133 -13.94 2.00 -15.34
N GLN A 134 -14.99 1.30 -15.78
CA GLN A 134 -15.53 1.46 -17.13
C GLN A 134 -16.49 2.65 -17.29
N HIS A 135 -16.94 3.26 -16.20
CA HIS A 135 -18.08 4.19 -16.22
C HIS A 135 -17.84 5.51 -15.47
N SER A 136 -16.78 5.61 -14.67
CA SER A 136 -16.58 6.73 -13.74
C SER A 136 -15.70 7.86 -14.27
N GLY A 137 -14.95 7.64 -15.36
CA GLY A 137 -13.96 8.61 -15.84
C GLY A 137 -12.76 8.81 -14.90
N ILE A 138 -12.64 8.00 -13.85
CA ILE A 138 -11.52 8.02 -12.90
C ILE A 138 -10.28 7.42 -13.59
N SER A 139 -9.11 8.04 -13.39
CA SER A 139 -7.84 7.52 -13.92
C SER A 139 -7.48 6.17 -13.30
N ASP A 140 -6.72 5.33 -14.00
CA ASP A 140 -6.29 4.04 -13.46
C ASP A 140 -5.44 4.19 -12.18
N GLU A 141 -4.63 5.26 -12.11
CA GLU A 141 -3.83 5.61 -10.93
C GLU A 141 -4.73 5.95 -9.73
N ASP A 142 -5.70 6.84 -9.92
CA ASP A 142 -6.63 7.24 -8.87
C ASP A 142 -7.50 6.07 -8.42
N LEU A 143 -7.96 5.24 -9.36
CA LEU A 143 -8.75 4.07 -9.04
C LEU A 143 -7.93 3.04 -8.25
N SER A 144 -6.66 2.85 -8.61
CA SER A 144 -5.74 1.98 -7.86
C SER A 144 -5.54 2.50 -6.43
N ALA A 145 -5.32 3.80 -6.28
CA ALA A 145 -5.18 4.45 -4.97
C ALA A 145 -6.46 4.33 -4.12
N ILE A 146 -7.63 4.59 -4.71
CA ILE A 146 -8.93 4.43 -4.06
C ILE A 146 -9.15 2.97 -3.65
N ARG A 147 -8.89 2.01 -4.54
CA ARG A 147 -9.02 0.57 -4.25
C ARG A 147 -8.18 0.19 -3.05
N ARG A 148 -6.92 0.61 -3.03
CA ARG A 148 -6.03 0.34 -1.90
C ARG A 148 -6.53 0.97 -0.60
N TYR A 149 -6.95 2.22 -0.63
CA TYR A 149 -7.54 2.89 0.53
C TYR A 149 -8.72 2.10 1.11
N VAL A 150 -9.70 1.75 0.28
CA VAL A 150 -10.87 0.97 0.69
C VAL A 150 -10.46 -0.35 1.35
N LEU A 151 -9.51 -1.08 0.76
CA LEU A 151 -9.05 -2.38 1.29
C LEU A 151 -8.29 -2.27 2.62
N LEU A 152 -7.56 -1.17 2.83
CA LEU A 152 -6.84 -0.89 4.08
C LEU A 152 -7.77 -0.39 5.19
N SER A 153 -8.83 0.34 4.84
CA SER A 153 -9.80 0.90 5.79
C SER A 153 -10.82 -0.13 6.29
N ILE A 154 -11.00 -1.24 5.59
CA ILE A 154 -11.85 -2.35 6.05
C ILE A 154 -10.97 -3.27 6.91
N THR A 155 -10.93 -3.00 8.20
CA THR A 155 -10.41 -3.94 9.20
C THR A 155 -11.32 -5.18 9.22
N SER A 156 -10.74 -6.35 8.97
CA SER A 156 -11.40 -7.66 9.08
C SER A 156 -11.83 -7.98 10.49
#